data_AF-A0A9D4LNZ0-F1
#
_entry.id   AF-A0A9D4LNZ0-F1
#
_cell.length_a   1.000
_cell.length_b   1.000
_cell.length_c   1.000
_cell.angle_alpha   90.00
_cell.angle_beta   90.00
_cell.angle_gamma   90.00
#
_symmetry.space_group_name_H-M   'P 1'
#
loop_
_entity.id
_entity.type
_entity.pdbx_description
1 polymer ?
#
loop_
_entity_poly.entity_id
_entity_poly.type
_entity_poly.pdbx_seq_one_letter_code
_entity_poly.pdbx_strand_id
1 'polypeptide(L)'
;MFNNFGIHAIYSIVNCLTFELRKRLSAYSVLHKLFGFMTEFESLILDDLRKCVTHLVESYPDDIEASIVDEFVQFNVILEADQDKTSIHMSAAEVRWRSTTDTFSKRCHR
;
A
#
# COMPACT_ATOMS: atom_id res chain seq x y z
N MET A 1 1.76 -3.50 52.23
CA MET A 1 2.41 -4.60 51.50
C MET A 1 1.80 -4.59 50.10
N PHE A 2 2.42 -3.86 49.16
CA PHE A 2 1.83 -3.64 47.84
C PHE A 2 1.89 -4.93 47.00
N ASN A 3 0.80 -5.21 46.29
CA ASN A 3 0.54 -6.45 45.57
C ASN A 3 1.57 -6.72 44.44
N ASN A 4 2.70 -7.35 44.78
CA ASN A 4 3.71 -7.80 43.81
C ASN A 4 3.10 -8.66 42.69
N PHE A 5 2.12 -9.50 43.02
CA PHE A 5 1.48 -10.39 42.06
C PHE A 5 0.71 -9.64 40.95
N GLY A 6 0.01 -8.56 41.31
CA GLY A 6 -0.73 -7.75 40.32
C GLY A 6 0.20 -7.02 39.37
N ILE A 7 1.34 -6.53 39.86
CA ILE A 7 2.35 -5.84 39.05
C ILE A 7 3.00 -6.82 38.06
N HIS A 8 3.37 -8.03 38.52
CA HIS A 8 3.94 -9.06 37.64
C HIS A 8 2.96 -9.53 36.55
N ALA A 9 1.67 -9.69 36.88
CA ALA A 9 0.65 -10.06 35.91
C ALA A 9 0.49 -8.98 34.82
N ILE A 10 0.42 -7.70 35.21
CA ILE A 10 0.35 -6.57 34.25
C ILE A 10 1.60 -6.53 33.37
N TYR A 11 2.79 -6.72 33.95
CA TYR A 11 4.04 -6.71 33.20
C TYR A 11 4.10 -7.85 32.17
N SER A 12 3.62 -9.04 32.54
CA SER A 12 3.51 -10.17 31.62
C SER A 12 2.56 -9.87 30.45
N ILE A 13 1.43 -9.21 30.71
CA ILE A 13 0.47 -8.81 29.67
C ILE A 13 1.10 -7.78 28.73
N VAL A 14 1.74 -6.74 29.27
CA VAL A 14 2.41 -5.69 28.49
C VAL A 14 3.53 -6.26 27.63
N ASN A 15 4.31 -7.21 28.17
CA ASN A 15 5.37 -7.88 27.41
C ASN A 15 4.81 -8.71 26.25
N CYS A 16 3.75 -9.48 26.50
CA CYS A 16 3.10 -10.28 25.46
C CYS A 16 2.53 -9.40 24.35
N LEU A 17 1.83 -8.32 24.73
CA LEU A 17 1.29 -7.35 23.78
C LEU A 17 2.42 -6.69 22.95
N THR A 18 3.51 -6.28 23.61
CA THR A 18 4.66 -5.68 22.93
C THR A 18 5.29 -6.65 21.93
N PHE A 19 5.44 -7.92 22.31
CA PHE A 19 5.99 -8.95 21.44
C PHE A 19 5.12 -9.16 20.20
N GLU A 20 3.81 -9.34 20.36
CA GLU A 20 2.88 -9.54 19.24
C GLU A 20 2.79 -8.30 18.34
N LEU A 21 2.79 -7.09 18.91
CA LEU A 21 2.82 -5.86 18.12
C LEU A 21 4.11 -5.73 17.31
N ARG A 22 5.26 -6.05 17.90
CA ARG A 22 6.55 -6.06 17.18
C ARG A 22 6.58 -7.10 16.08
N LYS A 23 6.03 -8.29 16.33
CA LYS A 23 5.90 -9.35 15.33
C LYS A 23 5.06 -8.90 14.14
N ARG A 24 3.91 -8.28 14.39
CA ARG A 24 3.05 -7.71 13.34
C ARG A 24 3.74 -6.57 12.59
N LEU A 25 4.38 -5.65 13.30
CA LEU A 25 5.14 -4.56 12.69
C LEU A 25 6.23 -5.09 11.75
N SER A 26 6.95 -6.13 12.17
CA SER A 26 7.96 -6.78 11.35
C SER A 26 7.35 -7.38 10.08
N ALA A 27 6.23 -8.09 10.18
CA ALA A 27 5.54 -8.65 9.02
C ALA A 27 5.07 -7.56 8.04
N TYR A 28 4.46 -6.50 8.56
CA TYR A 28 4.04 -5.36 7.73
C TYR A 28 5.23 -4.61 7.13
N SER A 29 6.37 -4.55 7.81
CA SER A 29 7.59 -3.95 7.24
C SER A 29 8.11 -4.73 6.05
N VAL A 30 7.99 -6.06 6.07
CA VAL A 30 8.34 -6.91 4.91
C VAL A 30 7.39 -6.66 3.75
N LEU A 31 6.07 -6.64 4.02
CA LEU A 31 5.07 -6.31 3.01
C LEU A 31 5.30 -4.90 2.42
N HIS A 32 5.59 -3.92 3.27
CA HIS A 32 5.89 -2.56 2.83
C HIS A 32 7.16 -2.48 1.99
N LYS A 33 8.18 -3.30 2.23
CA LYS A 33 9.37 -3.34 1.37
C LYS A 33 9.06 -3.86 -0.04
N LEU A 34 8.11 -4.79 -0.16
CA LEU A 34 7.70 -5.38 -1.44
C LEU A 34 6.68 -4.54 -2.20
N PHE A 35 5.67 -4.04 -1.50
CA PHE A 35 4.51 -3.36 -2.09
C PHE A 35 4.45 -1.86 -1.79
N GLY A 36 5.31 -1.34 -0.91
CA GLY A 36 5.26 0.07 -0.49
C GLY A 36 5.51 1.06 -1.62
N PHE A 37 6.20 0.66 -2.69
CA PHE A 37 6.35 1.52 -3.87
C PHE A 37 5.00 1.90 -4.49
N MET A 38 3.93 1.11 -4.27
CA MET A 38 2.59 1.42 -4.78
C MET A 38 1.96 2.65 -4.10
N THR A 39 2.37 3.01 -2.88
CA THR A 39 1.82 4.20 -2.20
C THR A 39 2.41 5.51 -2.70
N GLU A 40 3.62 5.45 -3.26
CA GLU A 40 4.36 6.61 -3.79
C GLU A 40 4.51 6.51 -5.32
N PHE A 41 3.62 5.73 -5.96
CA PHE A 41 3.70 5.35 -7.36
C PHE A 41 3.76 6.55 -8.32
N GLU A 42 2.98 7.59 -8.05
CA GLU A 42 2.91 8.82 -8.86
C GLU A 42 4.17 9.69 -8.74
N SER A 43 4.92 9.55 -7.65
CA SER A 43 6.11 10.36 -7.35
C SER A 43 7.43 9.63 -7.62
N LEU A 44 7.36 8.35 -8.00
CA LEU A 44 8.54 7.50 -8.19
C LEU A 44 9.15 7.71 -9.57
N ILE A 45 10.48 7.79 -9.64
CA ILE A 45 11.23 7.86 -10.89
C ILE A 45 11.10 6.52 -11.63
N LEU A 46 10.89 6.56 -12.96
CA LEU A 46 10.68 5.36 -13.79
C LEU A 46 11.74 4.26 -13.59
N ASP A 47 13.01 4.61 -13.46
CA ASP A 47 14.10 3.65 -13.23
C ASP A 47 13.98 2.94 -11.88
N ASP A 48 13.56 3.67 -10.84
CA ASP A 48 13.36 3.10 -9.51
C ASP A 48 12.07 2.29 -9.46
N LEU A 49 11.04 2.71 -10.19
CA LEU A 49 9.82 1.94 -10.37
C LEU A 49 10.12 0.59 -11.04
N ARG A 50 10.91 0.60 -12.13
CA ARG A 50 11.34 -0.63 -12.80
C ARG A 50 12.06 -1.58 -11.84
N LYS A 51 12.97 -1.08 -11.01
CA LYS A 51 13.67 -1.90 -10.01
C LYS A 51 12.71 -2.49 -8.98
N CYS A 52 11.79 -1.69 -8.44
CA CYS A 52 10.82 -2.14 -7.44
C CYS A 52 9.88 -3.22 -7.99
N VAL A 53 9.34 -3.02 -9.20
CA VAL A 53 8.45 -3.99 -9.84
C VAL A 53 9.21 -5.26 -10.25
N THR A 54 10.46 -5.12 -10.72
CA THR A 54 11.31 -6.30 -11.03
C THR A 54 11.56 -7.13 -9.77
N HIS A 55 11.92 -6.49 -8.65
CA HIS A 55 12.09 -7.18 -7.37
C HIS A 55 10.79 -7.86 -6.88
N LEU A 56 9.62 -7.26 -7.17
CA LEU A 56 8.33 -7.88 -6.88
C LEU A 56 8.10 -9.15 -7.71
N VAL A 57 8.36 -9.11 -9.02
CA VAL A 57 8.27 -10.27 -9.92
C VAL A 57 9.23 -11.38 -9.47
N GLU A 58 10.48 -11.03 -9.16
CA GLU A 58 11.48 -11.99 -8.68
C GLU A 58 11.09 -12.66 -7.35
N SER A 59 10.31 -11.96 -6.51
CA SER A 59 9.84 -12.50 -5.24
C SER A 59 8.65 -13.45 -5.40
N TYR A 60 7.92 -13.36 -6.51
CA TYR A 60 6.75 -14.20 -6.82
C TYR A 60 6.72 -14.61 -8.30
N PRO A 61 7.74 -15.35 -8.78
CA PRO A 61 7.92 -15.62 -10.21
C PRO A 61 6.83 -16.54 -10.79
N ASP A 62 6.18 -17.35 -9.95
CA ASP A 62 5.10 -18.25 -10.36
C ASP A 62 3.73 -17.56 -10.36
N ASP A 63 3.57 -16.48 -9.60
CA ASP A 63 2.30 -15.77 -9.44
C ASP A 63 2.22 -14.49 -10.29
N ILE A 64 3.36 -13.93 -10.69
CA ILE A 64 3.44 -12.63 -11.36
C ILE A 64 4.21 -12.76 -12.67
N GLU A 65 3.56 -12.37 -13.77
CA GLU A 65 4.19 -12.34 -15.08
C GLU A 65 5.22 -11.21 -15.19
N ALA A 66 6.36 -11.50 -15.81
CA ALA A 66 7.43 -10.51 -16.00
C ALA A 66 7.03 -9.31 -16.88
N SER A 67 6.00 -9.47 -17.73
CA SER A 67 5.39 -8.40 -18.54
C SER A 67 4.87 -7.23 -17.69
N ILE A 68 4.53 -7.48 -16.42
CA ILE A 68 3.95 -6.46 -15.54
C ILE A 68 4.90 -5.26 -15.33
N VAL A 69 6.22 -5.47 -15.46
CA VAL A 69 7.22 -4.39 -15.34
C VAL A 69 6.97 -3.31 -16.40
N ASP A 70 6.73 -3.73 -17.64
CA ASP A 70 6.48 -2.81 -18.75
C ASP A 70 5.07 -2.20 -18.66
N GLU A 71 4.09 -2.95 -18.17
CA GLU A 71 2.73 -2.43 -17.91
C GLU A 71 2.75 -1.31 -16.87
N PHE A 72 3.51 -1.47 -15.77
CA PHE A 72 3.65 -0.44 -14.74
C PHE A 72 4.34 0.82 -15.26
N VAL A 73 5.36 0.67 -16.13
CA VAL A 73 6.01 1.82 -16.77
C VAL A 73 5.05 2.55 -17.69
N GLN A 74 4.29 1.82 -18.51
CA GLN A 74 3.27 2.42 -19.38
C GLN A 74 2.18 3.12 -18.56
N PHE A 75 1.74 2.51 -17.46
CA PHE A 75 0.75 3.08 -16.57
C PHE A 75 1.22 4.40 -15.95
N ASN A 76 2.48 4.47 -15.50
CA ASN A 76 3.06 5.70 -14.97
C ASN A 76 3.09 6.82 -16.03
N VAL A 77 3.52 6.51 -17.26
CA VAL A 77 3.51 7.46 -18.39
C VAL A 77 2.09 7.96 -18.70
N ILE A 78 1.06 7.10 -18.58
CA ILE A 78 -0.34 7.48 -18.77
C ILE A 78 -0.79 8.45 -17.66
N LEU A 79 -0.40 8.20 -16.40
CA LEU A 79 -0.74 9.08 -15.28
C LEU A 79 -0.12 10.47 -15.44
N GLU A 80 1.16 10.55 -15.81
CA GLU A 80 1.81 11.84 -16.10
C GLU A 80 1.10 12.59 -17.24
N ALA A 81 0.75 11.87 -18.31
CA ALA A 81 0.02 12.45 -19.45
C ALA A 81 -1.40 12.93 -19.10
N ASP A 82 -2.02 12.42 -18.02
CA ASP A 82 -3.33 12.86 -17.55
C ASP A 82 -3.24 14.10 -16.64
N GLN A 83 -2.17 14.20 -15.84
CA GLN A 83 -1.87 15.41 -15.06
C GLN A 83 -1.66 16.63 -15.96
N ASP A 84 -0.96 16.46 -17.09
CA ASP A 84 -0.78 17.52 -18.09
C ASP A 84 -2.09 17.93 -18.78
N LYS A 85 -3.01 16.98 -19.02
CA LYS A 85 -4.32 17.25 -19.62
C LYS A 85 -5.29 17.97 -18.68
N THR A 86 -5.09 17.85 -17.36
CA THR A 86 -5.91 18.56 -16.36
C THR A 86 -5.75 20.08 -16.49
N SER A 87 -4.65 20.57 -17.06
CA SER A 87 -4.46 21.99 -17.37
C SER A 87 -5.15 22.46 -18.67
N ILE A 88 -5.64 21.55 -19.53
CA ILE A 88 -6.22 21.88 -20.84
C ILE A 88 -7.65 21.35 -21.06
N HIS A 89 -8.15 20.34 -20.33
CA HIS A 89 -9.46 19.76 -20.65
C HIS A 89 -10.17 19.09 -19.46
N MET A 90 -10.92 19.87 -18.69
CA MET A 90 -12.09 19.32 -18.00
C MET A 90 -13.06 18.76 -19.05
N SER A 91 -13.09 17.45 -19.27
CA SER A 91 -14.23 16.84 -19.97
C SER A 91 -14.55 15.42 -19.50
N ALA A 92 -15.72 15.32 -18.89
CA ALA A 92 -16.72 14.25 -18.96
C ALA A 92 -16.37 12.80 -18.56
N ALA A 93 -15.12 12.34 -18.60
CA ALA A 93 -14.79 10.94 -18.28
C ALA A 93 -14.54 10.70 -16.78
N GLU A 94 -14.00 11.69 -16.05
CA GLU A 94 -13.65 11.57 -14.62
C GLU A 94 -14.84 11.59 -13.64
N VAL A 95 -16.05 11.93 -14.10
CA VAL A 95 -17.25 11.87 -13.24
C VAL A 95 -17.61 10.40 -12.91
N ARG A 96 -17.15 9.43 -13.69
CA ARG A 96 -17.61 8.03 -13.61
C ARG A 96 -16.92 7.18 -12.54
N TRP A 97 -15.60 7.31 -12.33
CA TRP A 97 -14.90 6.53 -11.30
C TRP A 97 -15.03 7.12 -9.89
N ARG A 98 -15.25 8.44 -9.78
CA ARG A 98 -15.47 9.12 -8.49
C ARG A 98 -16.83 8.85 -7.85
N SER A 99 -17.83 8.40 -8.62
CA SER A 99 -19.18 8.14 -8.12
C SER A 99 -19.38 6.72 -7.55
N THR A 100 -18.41 5.82 -7.72
CA THR A 100 -18.47 4.45 -7.15
C THR A 100 -17.83 4.33 -5.77
N THR A 101 -16.94 5.26 -5.38
CA THR A 101 -16.39 5.28 -4.00
C THR A 101 -17.34 5.88 -2.98
N ASP A 102 -18.37 6.63 -3.42
CA ASP A 102 -19.33 7.27 -2.53
C ASP A 102 -20.57 6.40 -2.19
N THR A 103 -20.66 5.21 -2.80
CA THR A 103 -21.71 4.22 -2.50
C THR A 103 -21.28 3.13 -1.52
N PHE A 104 -19.98 2.98 -1.22
CA PHE A 104 -19.52 2.01 -0.21
C PHE A 104 -19.61 2.55 1.22
N SER A 105 -19.46 3.87 1.42
CA SER A 105 -19.54 4.50 2.75
C SER A 105 -20.97 4.55 3.33
N LYS A 106 -22.01 4.51 2.48
CA LYS A 106 -23.42 4.61 2.92
C LYS A 106 -24.07 3.27 3.33
N ARG A 107 -23.32 2.16 3.33
CA ARG A 107 -23.87 0.82 3.69
C ARG A 107 -23.55 0.34 5.11
N CYS A 108 -22.71 1.06 5.87
CA CYS A 108 -22.33 0.67 7.24
C CYS A 108 -23.10 1.42 8.35
N HIS A 109 -24.11 2.21 8.02
CA HIS A 109 -25.04 2.81 8.98
C HIS A 109 -26.50 2.50 8.61
N ARG A 110 -26.85 1.21 8.65
CA ARG A 110 -28.22 0.78 8.81
C ARG A 110 -28.30 -0.45 9.69
#